data_AF-A0A059WTD9-F1
#
_entry.id   AF-A0A059WTD9-F1
#
_cell.length_a   1.000
_cell.length_b   1.000
_cell.length_c   1.000
_cell.angle_alpha   90.00
_cell.angle_beta   90.00
_cell.angle_gamma   90.00
#
_symmetry.space_group_name_H-M   'P 1'
#
loop_
_entity.id
_entity.type
_entity.pdbx_description
1 polymer ?
#
loop_
_entity_poly.entity_id
_entity_poly.type
_entity_poly.pdbx_seq_one_letter_code
_entity_poly.pdbx_strand_id
1 'polypeptide(L)'
;MKIPFEDTATKFFEHFVLIAEALNEAGMWNDEDKFFYDTMSVAGAEALHLRIFSIVGLTSLFAVSTIEKRMLDKLNDFSKRISWFENYRKKNKRHWPNEERSDGKTILLSLVPRERLIHLLERLLDESQFLSPWGIRALSKYHEENPYTVAVGGVEYTIRYDPGDSTSDLFGGNSNWRGPVWMPINFLIIQSIRHYGEFYGDELQVECPAGSGNKMNLVQVADELTYRLIKIFEQDKSGKRAFHGKYNWFYQRPGNEDLLLFLEYFHGDDGGGLGASHQTGWTALVAELVHTLHGKKPATTEKADELNVNP
;
A
#
# COMPACT_ATOMS: atom_id res chain seq x y z
N MET A 1 -1.69 35.65 6.90
CA MET A 1 -2.03 34.28 6.46
C MET A 1 -0.80 33.36 6.34
N LYS A 2 0.35 33.87 5.86
CA LYS A 2 1.61 33.11 5.74
C LYS A 2 2.21 32.62 7.07
N ILE A 3 2.28 33.47 8.09
CA ILE A 3 2.84 33.10 9.41
C ILE A 3 2.01 31.98 10.11
N PRO A 4 0.66 32.09 10.23
CA PRO A 4 -0.13 30.99 10.80
C PRO A 4 -0.02 29.66 10.04
N PHE A 5 0.16 29.72 8.72
CA PHE A 5 0.37 28.52 7.90
C PHE A 5 1.72 27.88 8.20
N GLU A 6 2.81 28.65 8.21
CA GLU A 6 4.17 28.12 8.48
C GLU A 6 4.29 27.51 9.89
N ASP A 7 3.69 28.12 10.91
CA ASP A 7 3.65 27.55 12.26
C ASP A 7 2.88 26.21 12.31
N THR A 8 1.75 26.14 11.60
CA THR A 8 0.94 24.92 11.50
C THR A 8 1.70 23.82 10.74
N ALA A 9 2.34 24.17 9.63
CA ALA A 9 3.17 23.25 8.85
C ALA A 9 4.33 22.71 9.68
N THR A 10 5.04 23.56 10.43
CA THR A 10 6.10 23.12 11.36
C THR A 10 5.56 22.11 12.36
N LYS A 11 4.43 22.40 13.02
CA LYS A 11 3.86 21.49 14.02
C LYS A 11 3.53 20.11 13.45
N PHE A 12 2.87 20.06 12.28
CA PHE A 12 2.56 18.78 11.65
C PHE A 12 3.80 18.04 11.16
N PHE A 13 4.79 18.75 10.66
CA PHE A 13 6.08 18.17 10.29
C PHE A 13 6.79 17.58 11.51
N GLU A 14 6.84 18.30 12.63
CA GLU A 14 7.45 17.81 13.87
C GLU A 14 6.76 16.55 14.39
N HIS A 15 5.43 16.53 14.39
CA HIS A 15 4.63 15.36 14.74
C HIS A 15 4.90 14.18 13.80
N PHE A 16 4.95 14.42 12.49
CA PHE A 16 5.29 13.39 11.50
C PHE A 16 6.62 12.72 11.84
N VAL A 17 7.66 13.52 12.13
CA VAL A 17 8.96 12.94 12.46
C VAL A 17 8.93 12.18 13.79
N LEU A 18 8.20 12.67 14.80
CA LEU A 18 8.04 11.95 16.08
C LEU A 18 7.30 10.61 15.89
N ILE A 19 6.30 10.55 15.02
CA ILE A 19 5.59 9.32 14.67
C ILE A 19 6.53 8.36 13.94
N ALA A 20 7.30 8.85 12.98
CA ALA A 20 8.29 8.03 12.26
C ALA A 20 9.36 7.46 13.22
N GLU A 21 9.89 8.27 14.14
CA GLU A 21 10.82 7.82 15.18
C GLU A 21 10.20 6.74 16.06
N ALA A 22 8.98 6.96 16.57
CA ALA A 22 8.28 5.98 17.39
C ALA A 22 8.01 4.66 16.64
N LEU A 23 7.51 4.72 15.41
CA LEU A 23 7.28 3.52 14.59
C LEU A 23 8.57 2.72 14.39
N ASN A 24 9.70 3.41 14.15
CA ASN A 24 10.94 2.74 13.79
C ASN A 24 11.80 2.30 14.97
N GLU A 25 11.70 2.97 16.12
CA GLU A 25 12.56 2.76 17.29
C GLU A 25 11.82 2.24 18.52
N ALA A 26 10.48 2.35 18.60
CA ALA A 26 9.70 1.90 19.77
C ALA A 26 9.24 0.43 19.69
N GLY A 27 10.02 -0.43 19.01
CA GLY A 27 9.79 -1.87 19.02
C GLY A 27 8.49 -2.30 18.33
N MET A 28 8.19 -1.73 17.15
CA MET A 28 7.20 -2.28 16.21
C MET A 28 7.88 -2.99 15.04
N TRP A 29 9.10 -2.59 14.68
CA TRP A 29 9.91 -3.28 13.70
C TRP A 29 10.59 -4.50 14.31
N ASN A 30 10.46 -5.64 13.64
CA ASN A 30 11.17 -6.85 13.97
C ASN A 30 12.37 -7.05 13.03
N ASP A 31 13.58 -7.07 13.60
CA ASP A 31 14.82 -7.21 12.83
C ASP A 31 15.09 -8.62 12.30
N GLU A 32 14.49 -9.65 12.89
CA GLU A 32 14.60 -11.04 12.41
C GLU A 32 13.70 -11.23 11.18
N ASP A 33 12.43 -10.84 11.30
CA ASP A 33 11.42 -11.04 10.25
C ASP A 33 11.42 -9.97 9.17
N LYS A 34 12.12 -8.85 9.43
CA LYS A 34 12.13 -7.63 8.62
C LYS A 34 10.72 -7.12 8.30
N PHE A 35 9.90 -7.01 9.35
CA PHE A 35 8.49 -6.63 9.22
C PHE A 35 7.99 -5.84 10.44
N PHE A 36 6.94 -5.05 10.26
CA PHE A 36 6.27 -4.34 11.36
C PHE A 36 5.14 -5.17 11.96
N TYR A 37 5.10 -5.28 13.28
CA TYR A 37 4.04 -5.96 14.03
C TYR A 37 3.37 -5.03 15.03
N ASP A 38 2.12 -5.36 15.37
CA ASP A 38 1.51 -4.85 16.58
C ASP A 38 2.23 -5.43 17.81
N THR A 39 2.38 -4.58 18.82
CA THR A 39 3.07 -4.92 20.05
C THR A 39 2.07 -4.94 21.21
N MET A 40 1.91 -6.10 21.83
CA MET A 40 1.08 -6.26 23.02
C MET A 40 1.89 -5.89 24.26
N SER A 41 1.44 -4.87 25.00
CA SER A 41 2.04 -4.45 26.26
C SER A 41 1.20 -4.93 27.44
N VAL A 42 1.79 -5.78 28.29
CA VAL A 42 1.18 -6.24 29.54
C VAL A 42 2.00 -5.66 30.70
N ALA A 43 1.32 -5.06 31.69
CA ALA A 43 1.99 -4.42 32.82
C ALA A 43 2.91 -5.42 33.55
N GLY A 44 4.20 -5.08 33.67
CA GLY A 44 5.20 -5.92 34.32
C GLY A 44 5.79 -7.05 33.47
N ALA A 45 5.42 -7.17 32.20
CA ALA A 45 6.01 -8.10 31.25
C ALA A 45 6.73 -7.35 30.12
N GLU A 46 7.65 -8.03 29.45
CA GLU A 46 8.22 -7.52 28.20
C GLU A 46 7.13 -7.44 27.13
N ALA A 47 7.28 -6.45 26.25
CA ALA A 47 6.35 -6.24 25.16
C ALA A 47 6.45 -7.40 24.15
N LEU A 48 5.32 -7.95 23.75
CA LEU A 48 5.27 -9.10 22.85
C LEU A 48 4.88 -8.66 21.44
N HIS A 49 5.72 -8.95 20.45
CA HIS A 49 5.32 -8.85 19.04
C HIS A 49 4.29 -9.93 18.71
N LEU A 50 3.13 -9.50 18.22
CA LEU A 50 2.18 -10.40 17.58
C LEU A 50 2.72 -10.70 16.18
N ARG A 51 3.50 -11.79 16.03
CA ARG A 51 4.22 -12.18 14.79
C ARG A 51 3.26 -12.67 13.70
N ILE A 52 2.37 -11.79 13.29
CA ILE A 52 1.32 -12.00 12.29
C ILE A 52 1.67 -11.10 11.10
N PHE A 53 2.01 -11.71 9.97
CA PHE A 53 2.21 -11.03 8.69
C PHE A 53 0.85 -10.61 8.12
N SER A 54 0.24 -9.60 8.73
CA SER A 54 -1.00 -8.99 8.27
C SER A 54 -0.74 -7.72 7.49
N ILE A 55 -1.73 -7.30 6.73
CA ILE A 55 -1.71 -6.04 5.99
C ILE A 55 -1.60 -4.80 6.91
N VAL A 56 -1.88 -4.95 8.21
CA VAL A 56 -1.67 -3.89 9.21
C VAL A 56 -0.20 -3.48 9.26
N GLY A 57 0.74 -4.43 9.21
CA GLY A 57 2.18 -4.12 9.19
C GLY A 57 2.61 -3.32 7.95
N LEU A 58 1.85 -3.43 6.85
CA LEU A 58 2.08 -2.70 5.61
C LEU A 58 1.47 -1.29 5.60
N THR A 59 0.61 -0.95 6.57
CA THR A 59 0.02 0.40 6.67
C THR A 59 1.05 1.49 6.95
N SER A 60 2.22 1.08 7.47
CA SER A 60 3.42 1.93 7.61
C SER A 60 3.83 2.60 6.29
N LEU A 61 3.50 2.00 5.14
CA LEU A 61 3.79 2.53 3.82
C LEU A 61 2.97 3.78 3.46
N PHE A 62 1.81 4.00 4.09
CA PHE A 62 0.78 4.93 3.59
C PHE A 62 1.12 6.39 3.76
N ALA A 63 1.86 6.73 4.81
CA ALA A 63 2.28 8.10 5.07
C ALA A 63 3.57 8.38 4.30
N VAL A 64 3.40 8.59 2.99
CA VAL A 64 4.43 8.98 2.04
C VAL A 64 4.00 10.23 1.27
N SER A 65 4.91 11.19 1.12
CA SER A 65 4.68 12.42 0.36
C SER A 65 6.00 12.99 -0.15
N THR A 66 5.95 13.82 -1.19
CA THR A 66 7.13 14.54 -1.69
C THR A 66 6.95 16.04 -1.57
N ILE A 67 8.04 16.74 -1.25
CA ILE A 67 8.10 18.20 -1.20
C ILE A 67 9.16 18.67 -2.19
N GLU A 68 8.75 19.49 -3.15
CA GLU A 68 9.69 20.18 -4.03
C GLU A 68 10.39 21.32 -3.26
N LYS A 69 11.73 21.38 -3.29
CA LYS A 69 12.48 22.42 -2.58
C LYS A 69 12.14 23.84 -3.02
N ARG A 70 11.73 24.05 -4.28
CA ARG A 70 11.24 25.37 -4.75
C ARG A 70 10.02 25.90 -3.98
N MET A 71 9.26 25.01 -3.35
CA MET A 71 8.14 25.39 -2.48
C MET A 71 8.63 25.88 -1.12
N LEU A 72 9.75 25.32 -0.63
CA LEU A 72 10.41 25.74 0.61
C LEU A 72 11.01 27.15 0.50
N ASP A 73 11.47 27.55 -0.69
CA ASP A 73 11.94 28.92 -0.96
C ASP A 73 10.87 29.99 -0.68
N LYS A 74 9.59 29.60 -0.71
CA LYS A 74 8.48 30.48 -0.38
C LYS A 74 8.13 30.47 1.10
N LEU A 75 8.67 29.57 1.91
CA LEU A 75 8.34 29.35 3.33
C LEU A 75 9.62 29.47 4.18
N ASN A 76 10.10 30.70 4.35
CA ASN A 76 11.41 30.97 4.94
C ASN A 76 11.53 30.52 6.41
N ASP A 77 10.48 30.70 7.22
CA ASP A 77 10.53 30.36 8.64
C ASP A 77 10.35 28.86 8.83
N PHE A 78 9.48 28.23 8.05
CA PHE A 78 9.35 26.78 7.98
C PHE A 78 10.69 26.12 7.58
N SER A 79 11.34 26.62 6.53
CA SER A 79 12.62 26.11 6.06
C SER A 79 13.72 26.22 7.12
N LYS A 80 13.84 27.38 7.78
CA LYS A 80 14.78 27.56 8.89
C LYS A 80 14.53 26.56 10.02
N ARG A 81 13.26 26.31 10.37
CA ARG A 81 12.89 25.39 11.45
C ARG A 81 13.17 23.94 11.08
N ILE A 82 12.84 23.50 9.85
CA ILE A 82 13.21 22.17 9.35
C ILE A 82 14.72 21.99 9.37
N SER A 83 15.49 22.92 8.81
CA SER A 83 16.95 22.81 8.79
C SER A 83 17.55 22.79 10.19
N TRP A 84 17.02 23.59 11.12
CA TRP A 84 17.45 23.53 12.51
C TRP A 84 17.14 22.17 13.13
N PHE A 85 15.94 21.65 12.90
CA PHE A 85 15.47 20.41 13.51
C PHE A 85 16.20 19.17 12.97
N GLU A 86 16.45 19.14 11.67
CA GLU A 86 17.29 18.15 11.01
C GLU A 86 18.68 18.12 11.63
N ASN A 87 19.34 19.28 11.71
CA ASN A 87 20.68 19.41 12.28
C ASN A 87 20.71 19.00 13.74
N TYR A 88 19.71 19.40 14.53
CA TYR A 88 19.57 18.99 15.92
C TYR A 88 19.45 17.46 16.03
N ARG A 89 18.57 16.83 15.26
CA ARG A 89 18.38 15.37 15.31
C ARG A 89 19.61 14.61 14.84
N LYS A 90 20.20 14.97 13.70
CA LYS A 90 21.45 14.36 13.18
C LYS A 90 22.60 14.48 14.18
N LYS A 91 22.81 15.66 14.77
CA LYS A 91 23.85 15.89 15.80
C LYS A 91 23.65 15.02 17.03
N ASN A 92 22.40 14.77 17.42
CA ASN A 92 22.04 13.94 18.57
C ASN A 92 21.77 12.47 18.22
N LYS A 93 22.10 12.02 16.99
CA LYS A 93 21.86 10.65 16.50
C LYS A 93 20.41 10.17 16.67
N ARG A 94 19.45 11.07 16.49
CA ARG A 94 18.01 10.75 16.51
C ARG A 94 17.49 10.46 15.11
N HIS A 95 16.44 9.65 15.02
CA HIS A 95 15.78 9.28 13.76
C HIS A 95 15.47 10.49 12.87
N TRP A 96 15.75 10.39 11.57
CA TRP A 96 15.39 11.38 10.56
C TRP A 96 14.73 10.69 9.36
N PRO A 97 13.45 10.97 9.06
CA PRO A 97 12.65 10.22 8.08
C PRO A 97 12.71 10.81 6.68
N ASN A 98 13.40 11.93 6.48
CA ASN A 98 13.46 12.57 5.17
C ASN A 98 14.62 12.02 4.36
N GLU A 99 14.34 11.69 3.09
CA GLU A 99 15.34 11.36 2.08
C GLU A 99 15.37 12.46 1.02
N GLU A 100 16.55 12.82 0.54
CA GLU A 100 16.68 13.76 -0.58
C GLU A 100 17.05 12.99 -1.85
N ARG A 101 16.42 13.35 -2.96
CA ARG A 101 16.78 12.79 -4.26
C ARG A 101 18.19 13.23 -4.65
N SER A 102 18.86 12.43 -5.48
CA SER A 102 20.20 12.71 -6.03
C SER A 102 20.32 14.09 -6.72
N ASP A 103 19.25 14.58 -7.34
CA ASP A 103 19.20 15.91 -7.97
C ASP A 103 19.06 17.08 -6.97
N GLY A 104 18.83 16.78 -5.69
CA GLY A 104 18.66 17.71 -4.60
C GLY A 104 17.40 18.58 -4.68
N LYS A 105 16.45 18.29 -5.58
CA LYS A 105 15.26 19.14 -5.82
C LYS A 105 14.02 18.69 -5.07
N THR A 106 13.97 17.43 -4.66
CA THR A 106 12.80 16.84 -4.02
C THR A 106 13.21 16.16 -2.72
N ILE A 107 12.38 16.34 -1.69
CA ILE A 107 12.49 15.68 -0.39
C ILE A 107 11.34 14.67 -0.29
N LEU A 108 11.64 13.42 0.00
CA LEU A 108 10.68 12.41 0.41
C LEU A 108 10.41 12.55 1.90
N LEU A 109 9.15 12.55 2.27
CA LEU A 109 8.69 12.32 3.63
C LEU A 109 8.05 10.93 3.67
N SER A 110 8.68 9.98 4.37
CA SER A 110 8.10 8.64 4.58
C SER A 110 8.26 8.19 6.02
N LEU A 111 7.30 7.42 6.54
CA LEU A 111 7.47 6.78 7.85
C LEU A 111 8.52 5.67 7.81
N VAL A 112 8.76 5.07 6.64
CA VAL A 112 9.63 3.91 6.49
C VAL A 112 10.91 4.34 5.76
N PRO A 113 12.10 4.10 6.34
CA PRO A 113 13.38 4.29 5.64
C PRO A 113 13.51 3.34 4.44
N ARG A 114 14.23 3.77 3.39
CA ARG A 114 14.48 2.98 2.17
C ARG A 114 14.82 1.50 2.42
N GLU A 115 15.71 1.22 3.36
CA GLU A 115 16.17 -0.14 3.66
C GLU A 115 15.02 -1.05 4.14
N ARG A 116 14.17 -0.53 5.04
CA ARG A 116 12.98 -1.26 5.52
C ARG A 116 11.92 -1.36 4.43
N LEU A 117 11.75 -0.32 3.62
CA LEU A 117 10.84 -0.33 2.47
C LEU A 117 11.17 -1.49 1.51
N ILE A 118 12.46 -1.71 1.21
CA ILE A 118 12.90 -2.82 0.35
C ILE A 118 12.43 -4.17 0.92
N HIS A 119 12.67 -4.42 2.21
CA HIS A 119 12.24 -5.67 2.85
C HIS A 119 10.72 -5.86 2.89
N LEU A 120 9.97 -4.77 3.13
CA LEU A 120 8.51 -4.81 3.07
C LEU A 120 8.03 -5.14 1.65
N LEU A 121 8.65 -4.55 0.61
CA LEU A 121 8.32 -4.82 -0.78
C LEU A 121 8.66 -6.25 -1.20
N GLU A 122 9.80 -6.78 -0.77
CA GLU A 122 10.20 -8.18 -1.01
C GLU A 122 9.11 -9.15 -0.53
N ARG A 123 8.59 -8.94 0.68
CA ARG A 123 7.51 -9.78 1.24
C ARG A 123 6.16 -9.49 0.60
N LEU A 124 5.85 -8.22 0.32
CA LEU A 124 4.59 -7.79 -0.29
C LEU A 124 4.40 -8.41 -1.68
N LEU A 125 5.48 -8.49 -2.45
CA LEU A 125 5.49 -8.93 -3.85
C LEU A 125 5.79 -10.44 -4.01
N ASP A 126 5.88 -11.19 -2.92
CA ASP A 126 6.05 -12.64 -2.92
C ASP A 126 4.68 -13.34 -2.98
N GLU A 127 4.51 -14.23 -3.98
CA GLU A 127 3.26 -14.94 -4.23
C GLU A 127 2.92 -16.00 -3.17
N SER A 128 3.94 -16.52 -2.47
CA SER A 128 3.78 -17.39 -1.30
C SER A 128 3.40 -16.61 -0.03
N GLN A 129 3.42 -15.28 -0.10
CA GLN A 129 3.12 -14.37 1.00
C GLN A 129 1.87 -13.55 0.66
N PHE A 130 2.04 -12.26 0.36
CA PHE A 130 0.96 -11.31 0.19
C PHE A 130 0.46 -11.22 -1.26
N LEU A 131 1.28 -11.49 -2.27
CA LEU A 131 0.94 -11.24 -3.67
C LEU A 131 0.01 -12.32 -4.22
N SER A 132 -1.27 -11.98 -4.33
CA SER A 132 -2.27 -12.78 -5.03
C SER A 132 -2.22 -12.50 -6.55
N PRO A 133 -2.70 -13.42 -7.40
CA PRO A 133 -3.05 -13.10 -8.78
C PRO A 133 -4.05 -11.94 -8.91
N TRP A 134 -4.74 -11.59 -7.82
CA TRP A 134 -5.84 -10.63 -7.77
C TRP A 134 -5.52 -9.37 -6.93
N GLY A 135 -4.29 -9.21 -6.44
CA GLY A 135 -3.89 -8.05 -5.61
C GLY A 135 -3.09 -8.47 -4.37
N ILE A 136 -3.19 -7.71 -3.30
CA ILE A 136 -2.52 -7.95 -2.02
C ILE A 136 -3.53 -8.57 -1.03
N ARG A 137 -3.18 -9.73 -0.50
CA ARG A 137 -3.94 -10.45 0.55
C ARG A 137 -3.91 -9.67 1.86
N ALA A 138 -5.00 -9.69 2.63
CA ALA A 138 -5.05 -9.06 3.94
C ALA A 138 -4.19 -9.77 5.01
N LEU A 139 -3.91 -11.05 4.82
CA LEU A 139 -2.99 -11.86 5.62
C LEU A 139 -2.08 -12.63 4.68
N SER A 140 -0.80 -12.72 5.01
CA SER A 140 0.16 -13.50 4.23
C SER A 140 -0.27 -14.97 4.17
N LYS A 141 -0.18 -15.55 2.97
CA LYS A 141 -0.43 -16.97 2.71
C LYS A 141 0.54 -17.89 3.47
N TYR A 142 1.67 -17.37 3.94
CA TYR A 142 2.57 -18.04 4.89
C TYR A 142 1.84 -18.67 6.09
N HIS A 143 0.80 -17.99 6.59
CA HIS A 143 0.02 -18.45 7.73
C HIS A 143 -0.95 -19.59 7.41
N GLU A 144 -0.98 -20.09 6.18
CA GLU A 144 -1.67 -21.34 5.82
C GLU A 144 -0.95 -22.54 6.44
N GLU A 145 0.37 -22.62 6.24
CA GLU A 145 1.23 -23.69 6.77
C GLU A 145 1.78 -23.35 8.17
N ASN A 146 1.83 -22.07 8.52
CA ASN A 146 2.43 -21.57 9.76
C ASN A 146 1.43 -20.71 10.55
N PRO A 147 0.35 -21.30 11.09
CA PRO A 147 -0.60 -20.56 11.92
C PRO A 147 0.12 -19.96 13.15
N TYR A 148 -0.34 -18.79 13.59
CA TYR A 148 0.22 -18.12 14.76
C TYR A 148 -0.76 -18.20 15.93
N THR A 149 -0.26 -18.62 17.09
CA THR A 149 -1.04 -18.79 18.32
C THR A 149 -0.44 -17.96 19.45
N VAL A 150 -1.31 -17.28 20.21
CA VAL A 150 -0.94 -16.54 21.42
C VAL A 150 -1.88 -16.90 22.57
N ALA A 151 -1.32 -17.07 23.77
CA ALA A 151 -2.10 -17.30 24.99
C ALA A 151 -2.28 -15.99 25.76
N VAL A 152 -3.52 -15.55 25.94
CA VAL A 152 -3.86 -14.33 26.69
C VAL A 152 -4.92 -14.68 27.74
N GLY A 153 -4.59 -14.48 29.02
CA GLY A 153 -5.51 -14.76 30.13
C GLY A 153 -5.93 -16.23 30.24
N GLY A 154 -5.07 -17.17 29.81
CA GLY A 154 -5.38 -18.61 29.81
C GLY A 154 -6.23 -19.07 28.62
N VAL A 155 -6.55 -18.19 27.68
CA VAL A 155 -7.24 -18.51 26.43
C VAL A 155 -6.26 -18.45 25.27
N GLU A 156 -6.24 -19.48 24.43
CA GLU A 156 -5.45 -19.52 23.22
C GLU A 156 -6.21 -18.91 22.04
N TYR A 157 -5.58 -17.96 21.36
CA TYR A 157 -6.08 -17.34 20.14
C TYR A 157 -5.17 -17.75 18.99
N THR A 158 -5.76 -18.35 17.94
CA THR A 158 -5.01 -18.81 16.76
C THR A 158 -5.51 -18.12 15.51
N ILE A 159 -4.59 -17.66 14.67
CA ILE A 159 -4.85 -17.12 13.35
C ILE A 159 -4.22 -18.01 12.28
N ARG A 160 -4.97 -18.24 11.20
CA ARG A 160 -4.54 -18.95 9.99
C ARG A 160 -5.03 -18.18 8.76
N TYR A 161 -4.30 -18.33 7.65
CA TYR A 161 -4.77 -17.89 6.33
C TYR A 161 -6.09 -18.56 5.96
N ASP A 162 -7.10 -17.74 5.67
CA ASP A 162 -8.39 -18.14 5.11
C ASP A 162 -8.69 -17.20 3.93
N PRO A 163 -8.65 -17.66 2.67
CA PRO A 163 -8.75 -16.79 1.50
C PRO A 163 -10.16 -16.24 1.24
N GLY A 164 -11.20 -16.85 1.81
CA GLY A 164 -12.62 -16.54 1.54
C GLY A 164 -13.38 -16.00 2.75
N ASP A 165 -14.63 -16.46 2.93
CA ASP A 165 -15.40 -16.16 4.14
C ASP A 165 -14.73 -16.74 5.39
N SER A 166 -14.97 -16.11 6.55
CA SER A 166 -14.34 -16.55 7.80
C SER A 166 -14.73 -17.98 8.15
N THR A 167 -13.76 -18.81 8.55
CA THR A 167 -14.02 -20.16 9.07
C THR A 167 -14.14 -20.18 10.61
N SER A 168 -14.20 -19.03 11.26
CA SER A 168 -14.34 -18.93 12.73
C SER A 168 -15.16 -17.71 13.13
N ASP A 169 -15.72 -17.76 14.35
CA ASP A 169 -16.52 -16.67 14.93
C ASP A 169 -15.66 -15.52 15.49
N LEU A 170 -14.33 -15.64 15.44
CA LEU A 170 -13.41 -14.58 15.81
C LEU A 170 -13.64 -13.38 14.88
N PHE A 171 -14.06 -12.26 15.46
CA PHE A 171 -14.28 -10.96 14.80
C PHE A 171 -15.57 -10.78 13.98
N GLY A 172 -16.59 -11.62 14.19
CA GLY A 172 -17.98 -11.27 13.86
C GLY A 172 -18.49 -11.70 12.48
N GLY A 173 -18.75 -12.99 12.32
CA GLY A 173 -19.53 -13.54 11.19
C GLY A 173 -18.71 -13.78 9.91
N ASN A 174 -19.33 -13.59 8.75
CA ASN A 174 -18.75 -14.02 7.46
C ASN A 174 -17.63 -13.10 6.93
N SER A 175 -17.53 -11.85 7.39
CA SER A 175 -16.51 -10.89 6.92
C SER A 175 -15.12 -11.28 7.43
N ASN A 176 -14.11 -11.22 6.55
CA ASN A 176 -12.80 -11.83 6.83
C ASN A 176 -11.63 -10.97 6.37
N TRP A 177 -10.70 -10.70 7.29
CA TRP A 177 -9.43 -10.00 7.04
C TRP A 177 -8.23 -10.95 7.06
N ARG A 178 -8.45 -12.26 7.16
CA ARG A 178 -7.41 -13.29 7.33
C ARG A 178 -6.95 -13.91 6.02
N GLY A 179 -7.12 -13.21 4.90
CA GLY A 179 -6.65 -13.68 3.60
C GLY A 179 -7.26 -13.03 2.36
N PRO A 180 -8.52 -12.56 2.37
CA PRO A 180 -9.11 -11.94 1.20
C PRO A 180 -8.35 -10.71 0.70
N VAL A 181 -8.57 -10.36 -0.57
CA VAL A 181 -8.14 -9.11 -1.18
C VAL A 181 -9.24 -8.06 -0.97
N TRP A 182 -8.85 -6.93 -0.40
CA TRP A 182 -9.74 -5.81 -0.11
C TRP A 182 -9.36 -4.60 -0.97
N MET A 183 -10.31 -4.09 -1.77
CA MET A 183 -10.04 -3.02 -2.75
C MET A 183 -9.45 -1.73 -2.13
N PRO A 184 -9.98 -1.16 -1.03
CA PRO A 184 -9.51 0.15 -0.55
C PRO A 184 -8.10 0.11 0.01
N ILE A 185 -7.75 -0.94 0.75
CA ILE A 185 -6.40 -1.05 1.30
C ILE A 185 -5.38 -1.35 0.21
N ASN A 186 -5.77 -2.14 -0.80
CA ASN A 186 -4.97 -2.32 -2.01
C ASN A 186 -4.76 -1.01 -2.77
N PHE A 187 -5.82 -0.21 -2.90
CA PHE A 187 -5.74 1.12 -3.50
C PHE A 187 -4.73 2.00 -2.75
N LEU A 188 -4.78 2.05 -1.42
CA LEU A 188 -3.81 2.81 -0.60
C LEU A 188 -2.38 2.30 -0.78
N ILE A 189 -2.16 0.98 -0.79
CA ILE A 189 -0.85 0.37 -1.06
C ILE A 189 -0.32 0.82 -2.43
N ILE A 190 -1.14 0.72 -3.47
CA ILE A 190 -0.77 1.12 -4.84
C ILE A 190 -0.41 2.60 -4.90
N GLN A 191 -1.21 3.48 -4.32
CA GLN A 191 -0.93 4.91 -4.30
C GLN A 191 0.39 5.20 -3.56
N SER A 192 0.63 4.52 -2.45
CA SER A 192 1.85 4.70 -1.66
C SER A 192 3.09 4.26 -2.44
N ILE A 193 3.06 3.07 -3.04
CA ILE A 193 4.14 2.53 -3.87
C ILE A 193 4.40 3.47 -5.07
N ARG A 194 3.35 4.03 -5.67
CA ARG A 194 3.50 4.99 -6.76
C ARG A 194 4.20 6.27 -6.31
N HIS A 195 3.87 6.83 -5.15
CA HIS A 195 4.56 8.01 -4.59
C HIS A 195 6.05 7.72 -4.32
N TYR A 196 6.38 6.53 -3.77
CA TYR A 196 7.78 6.11 -3.65
C TYR A 196 8.44 6.00 -5.03
N GLY A 197 7.74 5.47 -6.04
CA GLY A 197 8.25 5.35 -7.41
C GLY A 197 8.49 6.69 -8.10
N GLU A 198 7.63 7.68 -7.89
CA GLU A 198 7.83 9.04 -8.41
C GLU A 198 9.08 9.69 -7.81
N PHE A 199 9.38 9.41 -6.54
CA PHE A 199 10.58 9.90 -5.87
C PHE A 199 11.86 9.17 -6.32
N TYR A 200 11.89 7.84 -6.20
CA TYR A 200 13.09 7.05 -6.48
C TYR A 200 13.36 6.86 -7.98
N GLY A 201 12.33 6.92 -8.83
CA GLY A 201 12.46 6.62 -10.26
C GLY A 201 13.11 5.26 -10.49
N ASP A 202 14.05 5.19 -11.42
CA ASP A 202 14.79 3.97 -11.74
C ASP A 202 15.95 3.65 -10.77
N GLU A 203 16.22 4.51 -9.77
CA GLU A 203 17.28 4.27 -8.78
C GLU A 203 16.91 3.19 -7.75
N LEU A 204 15.62 2.84 -7.66
CA LEU A 204 15.12 1.75 -6.83
C LEU A 204 14.29 0.78 -7.68
N GLN A 205 14.82 -0.43 -7.86
CA GLN A 205 14.15 -1.51 -8.53
C GLN A 205 14.04 -2.74 -7.63
N VAL A 206 12.90 -3.41 -7.67
CA VAL A 206 12.59 -4.63 -6.91
C VAL A 206 12.08 -5.72 -7.86
N GLU A 207 12.10 -6.98 -7.42
CA GLU A 207 11.48 -8.05 -8.21
C GLU A 207 9.97 -8.06 -8.02
N CYS A 208 9.23 -8.15 -9.13
CA CYS A 208 7.79 -8.29 -9.11
C CYS A 208 7.33 -9.29 -10.18
N PRO A 209 6.85 -10.49 -9.79
CA PRO A 209 6.85 -11.04 -8.43
C PRO A 209 8.25 -11.24 -7.83
N ALA A 210 8.37 -11.28 -6.50
CA ALA A 210 9.62 -11.58 -5.82
C ALA A 210 10.13 -12.99 -6.22
N GLY A 211 11.42 -13.11 -6.51
CA GLY A 211 12.03 -14.37 -6.97
C GLY A 211 11.83 -14.67 -8.46
N SER A 212 11.14 -13.81 -9.21
CA SER A 212 10.94 -13.99 -10.66
C SER A 212 12.14 -13.58 -11.51
N GLY A 213 13.09 -12.82 -10.95
CA GLY A 213 14.16 -12.15 -11.71
C GLY A 213 13.69 -10.94 -12.53
N ASN A 214 12.39 -10.64 -12.59
CA ASN A 214 11.86 -9.48 -13.31
C ASN A 214 11.95 -8.22 -12.44
N LYS A 215 12.94 -7.37 -12.71
CA LYS A 215 13.16 -6.12 -11.98
C LYS A 215 12.25 -5.02 -12.54
N MET A 216 11.50 -4.38 -11.65
CA MET A 216 10.61 -3.27 -11.93
C MET A 216 10.94 -2.09 -11.03
N ASN A 217 10.84 -0.86 -11.54
CA ASN A 217 10.76 0.33 -10.69
C ASN A 217 9.40 0.39 -9.99
N LEU A 218 9.27 1.20 -8.94
CA LEU A 218 8.05 1.16 -8.11
C LEU A 218 6.80 1.71 -8.82
N VAL A 219 6.95 2.54 -9.87
CA VAL A 219 5.80 2.95 -10.70
C VAL A 219 5.26 1.75 -11.48
N GLN A 220 6.14 0.92 -12.05
CA GLN A 220 5.77 -0.32 -12.74
C GLN A 220 5.16 -1.34 -11.78
N VAL A 221 5.69 -1.46 -10.56
CA VAL A 221 5.09 -2.30 -9.51
C VAL A 221 3.67 -1.84 -9.20
N ALA A 222 3.45 -0.54 -9.04
CA ALA A 222 2.10 0.00 -8.81
C ALA A 222 1.16 -0.28 -10.00
N ASP A 223 1.64 -0.21 -11.24
CA ASP A 223 0.87 -0.55 -12.45
C ASP A 223 0.54 -2.05 -12.51
N GLU A 224 1.46 -2.94 -12.16
CA GLU A 224 1.24 -4.40 -12.09
C GLU A 224 0.18 -4.76 -11.03
N LEU A 225 0.27 -4.18 -9.83
CA LEU A 225 -0.75 -4.37 -8.79
C LEU A 225 -2.12 -3.81 -9.22
N THR A 226 -2.12 -2.68 -9.90
CA THR A 226 -3.34 -2.07 -10.49
C THR A 226 -3.99 -3.01 -11.49
N TYR A 227 -3.19 -3.58 -12.41
CA TYR A 227 -3.67 -4.53 -13.40
C TYR A 227 -4.27 -5.78 -12.76
N ARG A 228 -3.64 -6.34 -11.71
CA ARG A 228 -4.19 -7.51 -10.98
C ARG A 228 -5.59 -7.27 -10.41
N LEU A 229 -5.83 -6.08 -9.86
CA LEU A 229 -7.15 -5.72 -9.31
C LEU A 229 -8.19 -5.49 -10.41
N ILE A 230 -7.82 -4.85 -11.52
CA ILE A 230 -8.73 -4.65 -12.66
C ILE A 230 -9.12 -5.99 -13.26
N LYS A 231 -8.14 -6.91 -13.40
CA LYS A 231 -8.32 -8.26 -13.96
C LYS A 231 -9.37 -9.10 -13.24
N ILE A 232 -9.65 -8.83 -11.95
CA ILE A 232 -10.76 -9.47 -11.23
C ILE A 232 -12.08 -9.35 -12.01
N PHE A 233 -12.28 -8.18 -12.61
CA PHE A 233 -13.50 -7.82 -13.32
C PHE A 233 -13.41 -8.13 -14.81
N GLU A 234 -12.29 -8.60 -15.36
CA GLU A 234 -12.17 -8.84 -16.81
C GLU A 234 -12.71 -10.21 -17.22
N GLN A 235 -13.21 -10.31 -18.45
CA GLN A 235 -13.57 -11.59 -19.05
C GLN A 235 -12.31 -12.30 -19.57
N ASP A 236 -12.18 -13.58 -19.26
CA ASP A 236 -11.19 -14.45 -19.87
C ASP A 236 -11.63 -14.89 -21.29
N LYS A 237 -10.78 -15.70 -21.94
CA LYS A 237 -11.05 -16.25 -23.28
C LYS A 237 -12.30 -17.15 -23.35
N SER A 238 -12.78 -17.63 -22.20
CA SER A 238 -14.00 -18.44 -22.09
C SER A 238 -15.22 -17.60 -21.70
N GLY A 239 -15.09 -16.27 -21.64
CA GLY A 239 -16.14 -15.35 -21.22
C GLY A 239 -16.44 -15.39 -19.72
N LYS A 240 -15.53 -15.90 -18.89
CA LYS A 240 -15.70 -15.95 -17.43
C LYS A 240 -14.97 -14.78 -16.76
N ARG A 241 -15.51 -14.30 -15.63
CA ARG A 241 -14.82 -13.33 -14.76
C ARG A 241 -14.46 -14.01 -13.44
N ALA A 242 -13.28 -13.71 -12.90
CA ALA A 242 -12.90 -14.18 -11.56
C ALA A 242 -13.92 -13.69 -10.52
N PHE A 243 -14.30 -12.42 -10.62
CA PHE A 243 -15.36 -11.79 -9.84
C PHE A 243 -16.62 -12.65 -9.65
N HIS A 244 -17.13 -13.27 -10.72
CA HIS A 244 -18.35 -14.06 -10.70
C HIS A 244 -18.18 -15.44 -10.04
N GLY A 245 -16.94 -15.93 -9.89
CA GLY A 245 -16.59 -17.17 -9.21
C GLY A 245 -17.46 -18.36 -9.62
N LYS A 246 -18.04 -19.06 -8.63
CA LYS A 246 -18.93 -20.22 -8.86
C LYS A 246 -20.24 -19.90 -9.59
N TYR A 247 -20.58 -18.62 -9.73
CA TYR A 247 -21.82 -18.16 -10.36
C TYR A 247 -21.65 -17.75 -11.83
N ASN A 248 -20.47 -17.98 -12.43
CA ASN A 248 -20.24 -17.69 -13.86
C ASN A 248 -21.34 -18.25 -14.78
N TRP A 249 -21.93 -19.42 -14.46
CA TRP A 249 -23.04 -20.00 -15.23
C TRP A 249 -24.27 -19.07 -15.38
N PHE A 250 -24.52 -18.20 -14.39
CA PHE A 250 -25.64 -17.28 -14.38
C PHE A 250 -25.33 -16.03 -15.21
N TYR A 251 -24.11 -15.51 -15.07
CA TYR A 251 -23.66 -14.29 -15.74
C TYR A 251 -23.29 -14.51 -17.21
N GLN A 252 -23.05 -15.75 -17.63
CA GLN A 252 -22.85 -16.11 -19.04
C GLN A 252 -24.18 -16.29 -19.80
N ARG A 253 -25.34 -16.04 -19.17
CA ARG A 253 -26.63 -16.07 -19.86
C ARG A 253 -26.84 -14.77 -20.64
N PRO A 254 -27.47 -14.82 -21.83
CA PRO A 254 -27.85 -13.64 -22.60
C PRO A 254 -28.54 -12.56 -21.75
N GLY A 255 -27.95 -11.37 -21.70
CA GLY A 255 -28.45 -10.20 -20.96
C GLY A 255 -27.87 -10.02 -19.56
N ASN A 256 -27.07 -10.97 -19.06
CA ASN A 256 -26.47 -10.92 -17.72
C ASN A 256 -24.96 -10.61 -17.73
N GLU A 257 -24.32 -10.54 -18.90
CA GLU A 257 -22.86 -10.53 -19.07
C GLU A 257 -22.18 -9.32 -18.43
N ASP A 258 -22.91 -8.19 -18.38
CA ASP A 258 -22.45 -6.90 -17.87
C ASP A 258 -23.02 -6.56 -16.47
N LEU A 259 -23.70 -7.52 -15.82
CA LEU A 259 -24.13 -7.36 -14.43
C LEU A 259 -22.92 -7.48 -13.50
N LEU A 260 -22.26 -6.34 -13.27
CA LEU A 260 -21.19 -6.18 -12.31
C LEU A 260 -21.74 -5.60 -11.01
N LEU A 261 -21.48 -6.28 -9.90
CA LEU A 261 -21.75 -5.75 -8.56
C LEU A 261 -20.44 -5.26 -7.93
N PHE A 262 -20.57 -4.37 -6.96
CA PHE A 262 -19.46 -4.01 -6.08
C PHE A 262 -19.63 -4.78 -4.78
N LEU A 263 -18.81 -5.82 -4.59
CA LEU A 263 -18.81 -6.67 -3.41
C LEU A 263 -17.77 -6.17 -2.38
N GLU A 264 -17.85 -6.67 -1.15
CA GLU A 264 -17.07 -6.19 0.01
C GLU A 264 -15.58 -6.52 -0.11
N TYR A 265 -15.27 -7.75 -0.52
CA TYR A 265 -13.92 -8.26 -0.72
C TYR A 265 -13.90 -9.37 -1.77
N PHE A 266 -12.69 -9.81 -2.12
CA PHE A 266 -12.46 -10.86 -3.11
C PHE A 266 -11.64 -11.98 -2.52
N HIS A 267 -11.94 -13.21 -2.90
CA HIS A 267 -11.22 -14.37 -2.45
C HIS A 267 -9.73 -14.27 -2.80
N GLY A 268 -8.87 -14.50 -1.81
CA GLY A 268 -7.43 -14.27 -1.88
C GLY A 268 -6.70 -15.10 -2.93
N ASP A 269 -7.28 -16.22 -3.38
CA ASP A 269 -6.63 -17.13 -4.34
C ASP A 269 -7.31 -17.19 -5.72
N ASP A 270 -8.63 -16.97 -5.81
CA ASP A 270 -9.39 -17.15 -7.07
C ASP A 270 -10.13 -15.89 -7.54
N GLY A 271 -10.14 -14.81 -6.74
CA GLY A 271 -10.72 -13.52 -7.10
C GLY A 271 -12.25 -13.48 -7.07
N GLY A 272 -12.92 -14.54 -6.61
CA GLY A 272 -14.37 -14.56 -6.44
C GLY A 272 -14.84 -13.48 -5.47
N GLY A 273 -15.82 -12.67 -5.87
CA GLY A 273 -16.34 -11.63 -5.00
C GLY A 273 -17.22 -12.20 -3.87
N LEU A 274 -17.09 -11.63 -2.68
CA LEU A 274 -17.67 -12.11 -1.42
C LEU A 274 -18.22 -10.96 -0.56
N GLY A 275 -18.96 -11.32 0.49
CA GLY A 275 -19.54 -10.37 1.43
C GLY A 275 -20.72 -9.57 0.87
N ALA A 276 -20.99 -8.42 1.48
CA ALA A 276 -22.11 -7.56 1.12
C ALA A 276 -21.97 -6.96 -0.29
N SER A 277 -23.11 -6.81 -1.00
CA SER A 277 -23.16 -6.15 -2.31
C SER A 277 -23.40 -4.64 -2.22
N HIS A 278 -23.23 -3.94 -3.34
CA HIS A 278 -23.40 -2.49 -3.51
C HIS A 278 -22.43 -1.63 -2.68
N GLN A 279 -21.19 -2.09 -2.55
CA GLN A 279 -20.09 -1.41 -1.88
C GLN A 279 -19.49 -0.30 -2.76
N THR A 280 -20.32 0.66 -3.17
CA THR A 280 -20.00 1.73 -4.13
C THR A 280 -19.02 2.79 -3.61
N GLY A 281 -18.79 2.86 -2.30
CA GLY A 281 -17.72 3.70 -1.71
C GLY A 281 -16.39 2.98 -1.54
N TRP A 282 -16.35 1.68 -1.84
CA TRP A 282 -15.28 0.77 -1.45
C TRP A 282 -14.67 0.14 -2.71
N THR A 283 -15.40 -0.77 -3.34
CA THR A 283 -14.95 -1.51 -4.53
C THR A 283 -15.04 -0.67 -5.81
N ALA A 284 -15.85 0.39 -5.84
CA ALA A 284 -15.89 1.31 -6.97
C ALA A 284 -14.56 2.06 -7.19
N LEU A 285 -13.62 2.03 -6.24
CA LEU A 285 -12.24 2.51 -6.44
C LEU A 285 -11.56 1.86 -7.65
N VAL A 286 -12.04 0.70 -8.12
CA VAL A 286 -11.56 0.11 -9.38
C VAL A 286 -11.71 1.06 -10.57
N ALA A 287 -12.71 1.94 -10.59
CA ALA A 287 -12.87 2.92 -11.65
C ALA A 287 -11.70 3.93 -11.70
N GLU A 288 -11.20 4.35 -10.53
CA GLU A 288 -10.02 5.23 -10.43
C GLU A 288 -8.75 4.49 -10.83
N LEU A 289 -8.64 3.20 -10.50
CA LEU A 289 -7.55 2.34 -10.94
C LEU A 289 -7.50 2.21 -12.48
N VAL A 290 -8.65 1.98 -13.11
CA VAL A 290 -8.79 1.95 -14.58
C VAL A 290 -8.40 3.31 -15.18
N HIS A 291 -8.86 4.41 -14.59
CA HIS A 291 -8.51 5.75 -15.04
C HIS A 291 -7.01 6.02 -14.92
N THR A 292 -6.38 5.64 -13.81
CA THR A 292 -4.94 5.83 -13.58
C THR A 292 -4.10 5.04 -14.58
N LEU A 293 -4.49 3.79 -14.87
CA LEU A 293 -3.73 2.91 -15.76
C LEU A 293 -3.85 3.30 -17.23
N HIS A 294 -5.04 3.73 -17.69
CA HIS A 294 -5.32 3.99 -19.10
C HIS A 294 -5.51 5.48 -19.48
N GLY A 295 -5.73 6.34 -18.48
CA GLY A 295 -5.96 7.78 -18.66
C GLY A 295 -4.70 8.58 -18.99
N LYS A 296 -3.51 7.98 -18.87
CA LYS A 296 -2.25 8.54 -19.37
C LYS A 296 -2.19 8.42 -20.90
N LYS A 297 -3.00 9.21 -21.63
CA LYS A 297 -2.61 9.55 -23.01
C LYS A 297 -1.26 10.28 -22.93
N PRO A 298 -0.25 9.92 -23.73
CA PRO A 298 0.92 10.78 -23.87
C PRO A 298 0.42 12.15 -24.32
N ALA A 299 0.94 13.22 -23.71
CA ALA A 299 0.71 14.57 -24.21
C ALA A 299 1.09 14.57 -25.68
N THR A 300 0.09 14.58 -26.56
CA THR A 300 0.29 14.85 -27.97
C THR A 300 0.95 16.20 -28.01
N THR A 301 2.21 16.22 -28.43
CA THR A 301 2.89 17.41 -28.88
C THR A 301 2.08 17.92 -30.06
N GLU A 302 1.09 18.77 -29.78
CA GLU A 302 0.55 19.67 -30.78
C GLU A 302 1.73 20.52 -31.23
N LYS A 303 2.30 20.13 -32.38
CA LYS A 303 3.12 21.00 -33.18
C LYS A 303 2.32 22.28 -33.36
N ALA A 304 2.88 23.39 -32.90
CA ALA A 304 2.48 24.69 -33.36
C ALA A 304 2.65 24.70 -34.89
N ASP A 305 1.54 24.54 -35.61
CA ASP A 305 1.50 24.84 -37.03
C ASP A 305 1.76 26.34 -37.16
N GLU A 306 2.96 26.66 -37.60
CA GLU A 306 3.35 27.96 -38.11
C GLU A 306 2.35 28.37 -39.19
N LEU A 307 1.49 29.34 -38.86
CA LEU A 307 0.74 30.11 -39.83
C LEU A 307 1.75 30.94 -40.65
N ASN A 308 2.28 30.30 -41.68
CA ASN A 308 3.11 30.92 -42.70
C ASN A 308 2.20 31.27 -43.87
N VAL A 309 1.58 32.45 -43.82
CA VAL A 309 1.04 33.10 -45.03
C VAL A 309 1.36 34.59 -44.95
N ASN A 310 2.38 34.99 -45.70
CA ASN A 310 2.60 36.32 -46.25
C ASN A 310 2.85 36.13 -47.76
N PRO A 311 2.64 37.13 -48.63
CA PRO A 311 2.20 38.51 -48.38
C PRO A 311 0.79 38.86 -48.89
#